data_AF-A0AAN7GN32-F1
#
_entry.id   AF-A0AAN7GN32-F1
#
_cell.length_a   1.000
_cell.length_b   1.000
_cell.length_c   1.000
_cell.angle_alpha   90.00
_cell.angle_beta   90.00
_cell.angle_gamma   90.00
#
_symmetry.space_group_name_H-M   'P 1'
#
loop_
_entity.id
_entity.type
_entity.pdbx_description
1 polymer ?
#
loop_
_entity_poly.entity_id
_entity_poly.type
_entity_poly.pdbx_seq_one_letter_code
_entity_poly.pdbx_strand_id
1 'polypeptide(L)'
;MESALLIGESSRVVGRSSFNRRSDAIAYGSPYQKAAALVDLAEDGLGLPEEILDQSLFEEAVKYYFVFIRFDFIWSLNYFALIVLNFFEKPLWCAGDPTDACSARDYYYLGQLPYLTGAESLIYEGITMIILAIHLFFPLAYEGQHIYWTKPLNRLKVVCLLILAIDLVIFATSISPVAFDSLPFRVAPYIRVVFFVLNIRELRNSIVVLTGMLGTYLNILALLLLFLLFSSWVAYVMFEDTKQGKTEFTSYGATLYQMFVLYTTSNNPDVWLAAYKISRWYSLFFILYILLAVYFVTNLILAVVYDSFKGEVGSLFIYCTTFM
;
A
#
# COMPACT_ATOMS: atom_id res chain seq x y z
N MET A 1 -36.78 9.22 -10.60
CA MET A 1 -38.15 9.17 -11.13
C MET A 1 -38.07 8.30 -12.37
N GLU A 2 -38.21 7.00 -12.18
CA GLU A 2 -38.43 6.02 -13.26
C GLU A 2 -39.15 4.85 -12.60
N SER A 3 -40.43 4.74 -12.92
CA SER A 3 -41.37 3.75 -12.41
C SER A 3 -41.87 2.96 -13.61
N ALA A 4 -41.44 1.71 -13.75
CA ALA A 4 -41.97 0.67 -14.65
C ALA A 4 -40.98 -0.51 -14.52
N LEU A 5 -41.34 -1.77 -14.35
CA LEU A 5 -42.42 -2.52 -14.96
C LEU A 5 -42.45 -3.90 -14.29
N LEU A 6 -43.40 -4.22 -13.41
CA LEU A 6 -43.76 -5.62 -13.09
C LEU A 6 -45.23 -5.68 -12.61
N ILE A 7 -46.15 -5.48 -13.56
CA ILE A 7 -47.56 -5.87 -13.40
C ILE A 7 -47.68 -7.29 -13.96
N GLY A 8 -47.62 -8.28 -13.07
CA GLY A 8 -48.08 -9.64 -13.31
C GLY A 8 -49.39 -9.84 -12.54
N GLU A 9 -50.48 -9.98 -13.28
CA GLU A 9 -51.82 -10.29 -12.79
C GLU A 9 -51.86 -11.72 -12.23
N SER A 10 -52.03 -11.85 -10.92
CA SER A 10 -52.52 -13.07 -10.27
C SER A 10 -53.05 -12.73 -8.87
N SER A 11 -54.37 -12.70 -8.80
CA SER A 11 -55.29 -12.73 -7.67
C SER A 11 -54.75 -13.18 -6.31
N ARG A 12 -54.66 -12.25 -5.34
CA ARG A 12 -55.36 -12.27 -4.04
C ARG A 12 -54.83 -11.18 -3.10
N VAL A 13 -55.78 -10.53 -2.44
CA VAL A 13 -55.66 -9.38 -1.54
C VAL A 13 -54.86 -9.74 -0.28
N VAL A 14 -53.67 -9.17 -0.13
CA VAL A 14 -53.03 -8.76 1.14
C VAL A 14 -52.21 -7.52 0.80
N GLY A 15 -52.33 -6.44 1.59
CA GLY A 15 -51.75 -5.13 1.27
C GLY A 15 -50.28 -5.21 0.86
N ARG A 16 -50.00 -4.95 -0.42
CA ARG A 16 -48.62 -4.86 -0.95
C ARG A 16 -47.99 -3.58 -0.41
N SER A 17 -47.15 -3.69 0.60
CA SER A 17 -46.17 -2.64 0.89
C SER A 17 -45.20 -2.56 -0.28
N SER A 18 -45.37 -1.54 -1.12
CA SER A 18 -44.34 -1.19 -2.10
C SER A 18 -43.13 -0.69 -1.31
N PHE A 19 -42.09 -1.51 -1.24
CA PHE A 19 -40.83 -1.10 -0.60
C PHE A 19 -40.11 -0.13 -1.55
N ASN A 20 -40.01 1.14 -1.15
CA ASN A 20 -39.33 2.18 -1.94
C ASN A 20 -37.80 2.06 -1.88
N ARG A 21 -37.24 1.28 -0.94
CA ARG A 21 -35.80 1.05 -0.80
C ARG A 21 -35.47 -0.41 -1.04
N ARG A 22 -34.43 -0.66 -1.86
CA ARG A 22 -33.90 -2.00 -2.15
C ARG A 22 -33.52 -2.78 -0.88
N SER A 23 -32.96 -2.09 0.13
CA SER A 23 -32.64 -2.68 1.44
C SER A 23 -33.86 -3.27 2.14
N ASP A 24 -35.01 -2.62 2.01
CA ASP A 24 -36.24 -3.00 2.72
C ASP A 24 -36.95 -4.14 1.97
N ALA A 25 -36.81 -4.21 0.64
CA ALA A 25 -37.25 -5.33 -0.18
C ALA A 25 -36.43 -6.61 0.09
N ILE A 26 -35.12 -6.49 0.36
CA ILE A 26 -34.26 -7.63 0.71
C ILE A 26 -34.53 -8.10 2.14
N ALA A 27 -34.70 -7.17 3.08
CA ALA A 27 -34.99 -7.52 4.47
C ALA A 27 -36.41 -8.11 4.62
N TYR A 28 -37.45 -7.41 4.16
CA TYR A 28 -38.85 -7.73 4.50
C TYR A 28 -39.73 -8.12 3.31
N GLY A 29 -39.18 -8.14 2.10
CA GLY A 29 -39.93 -8.45 0.90
C GLY A 29 -40.40 -9.91 0.84
N SER A 30 -41.40 -10.16 0.00
CA SER A 30 -41.77 -11.53 -0.37
C SER A 30 -40.60 -12.26 -1.06
N PRO A 31 -40.57 -13.60 -1.13
CA PRO A 31 -39.48 -14.35 -1.75
C PRO A 31 -39.16 -13.88 -3.18
N TYR A 32 -40.19 -13.49 -3.95
CA TYR A 32 -40.03 -12.93 -5.29
C TYR A 32 -39.37 -11.54 -5.29
N GLN A 33 -39.68 -10.68 -4.33
CA GLN A 33 -39.06 -9.36 -4.19
C GLN A 33 -37.61 -9.47 -3.70
N LYS A 34 -37.32 -10.41 -2.79
CA LYS A 34 -35.95 -10.71 -2.36
C LYS A 34 -35.11 -11.22 -3.54
N ALA A 35 -35.63 -12.16 -4.33
CA ALA A 35 -34.96 -12.67 -5.52
C ALA A 35 -34.71 -11.56 -6.57
N ALA A 36 -35.71 -10.72 -6.84
CA ALA A 36 -35.54 -9.59 -7.76
C ALA A 36 -34.46 -8.61 -7.29
N ALA A 37 -34.45 -8.27 -5.99
CA ALA A 37 -33.47 -7.35 -5.43
C ALA A 37 -32.04 -7.94 -5.39
N LEU A 38 -31.88 -9.27 -5.28
CA LEU A 38 -30.59 -9.94 -5.40
C LEU A 38 -30.06 -9.93 -6.84
N VAL A 39 -30.95 -10.08 -7.83
CA VAL A 39 -30.57 -9.99 -9.26
C VAL A 39 -30.14 -8.57 -9.61
N ASP A 40 -30.91 -7.56 -9.19
CA ASP A 40 -30.53 -6.14 -9.33
C ASP A 40 -29.14 -5.86 -8.72
N LEU A 41 -28.87 -6.46 -7.55
CA LEU A 41 -27.60 -6.26 -6.85
C LEU A 41 -26.42 -6.92 -7.58
N ALA A 42 -26.65 -8.10 -8.19
CA ALA A 42 -25.68 -8.78 -9.01
C ALA A 42 -25.39 -8.02 -10.33
N GLU A 43 -26.41 -7.40 -10.93
CA GLU A 43 -26.25 -6.52 -12.11
C GLU A 43 -25.41 -5.29 -11.79
N ASP A 44 -25.59 -4.70 -10.60
CA ASP A 44 -24.79 -3.57 -10.10
C ASP A 44 -23.34 -3.96 -9.70
N GLY A 45 -22.98 -5.26 -9.76
CA GLY A 45 -21.67 -5.77 -9.36
C GLY A 45 -21.38 -5.69 -7.85
N LEU A 46 -22.40 -5.41 -7.03
CA LEU A 46 -22.30 -5.34 -5.58
C LEU A 46 -22.54 -6.73 -4.98
N GLY A 47 -21.48 -7.45 -4.63
CA GLY A 47 -21.63 -8.75 -3.97
C GLY A 47 -22.09 -8.62 -2.52
N LEU A 48 -23.09 -9.41 -2.10
CA LEU A 48 -23.29 -9.71 -0.68
C LEU A 48 -22.29 -10.78 -0.26
N PRO A 49 -21.56 -10.61 0.85
CA PRO A 49 -20.69 -11.66 1.36
C PRO A 49 -21.52 -12.87 1.79
N GLU A 50 -21.03 -14.07 1.43
CA GLU A 50 -21.67 -15.36 1.70
C GLU A 50 -21.98 -15.53 3.20
N GLU A 51 -21.09 -15.03 4.07
CA GLU A 51 -21.23 -15.17 5.52
C GLU A 51 -22.41 -14.38 6.11
N ILE A 52 -23.01 -13.45 5.37
CA ILE A 52 -24.25 -12.76 5.80
C ILE A 52 -25.48 -13.60 5.42
N LEU A 53 -25.45 -14.35 4.31
CA LEU A 53 -26.58 -15.14 3.82
C LEU A 53 -26.93 -16.31 4.76
N ASP A 54 -25.91 -16.89 5.42
CA ASP A 54 -26.08 -18.06 6.29
C ASP A 54 -26.55 -17.73 7.72
N GLN A 55 -26.69 -16.44 8.07
CA GLN A 55 -27.05 -16.04 9.42
C GLN A 55 -28.56 -16.14 9.69
N SER A 56 -28.91 -16.57 10.91
CA SER A 56 -30.30 -16.67 11.37
C SER A 56 -31.03 -15.32 11.42
N LEU A 57 -30.30 -14.20 11.54
CA LEU A 57 -30.82 -12.82 11.57
C LEU A 57 -30.40 -12.02 10.31
N PHE A 58 -30.53 -12.65 9.13
CA PHE A 58 -30.20 -12.04 7.84
C PHE A 58 -30.79 -10.62 7.66
N GLU A 59 -32.04 -10.40 8.05
CA GLU A 59 -32.76 -9.14 7.81
C GLU A 59 -32.15 -7.94 8.55
N GLU A 60 -31.56 -8.18 9.73
CA GLU A 60 -30.92 -7.12 10.53
C GLU A 60 -29.49 -6.86 10.04
N ALA A 61 -28.72 -7.93 9.78
CA ALA A 61 -27.36 -7.83 9.26
C ALA A 61 -27.29 -7.09 7.92
N VAL A 62 -28.23 -7.37 7.01
CA VAL A 62 -28.31 -6.70 5.70
C VAL A 62 -28.58 -5.20 5.83
N LYS A 63 -29.40 -4.76 6.79
CA LYS A 63 -29.62 -3.33 7.03
C LYS A 63 -28.35 -2.63 7.47
N TYR A 64 -27.63 -3.19 8.45
CA TYR A 64 -26.37 -2.63 8.90
C TYR A 64 -25.35 -2.59 7.76
N TYR A 65 -25.28 -3.64 6.95
CA TYR A 65 -24.43 -3.68 5.75
C TYR A 65 -24.76 -2.57 4.74
N PHE A 66 -26.03 -2.34 4.41
CA PHE A 66 -26.42 -1.25 3.52
C PHE A 66 -26.17 0.14 4.13
N VAL A 67 -26.33 0.30 5.45
CA VAL A 67 -25.95 1.53 6.16
C VAL A 67 -24.44 1.77 6.03
N PHE A 68 -23.63 0.73 6.21
CA PHE A 68 -22.17 0.81 6.06
C PHE A 68 -21.76 1.26 4.66
N ILE A 69 -22.31 0.62 3.61
CA ILE A 69 -22.05 0.99 2.21
C ILE A 69 -22.46 2.44 1.93
N ARG A 70 -23.60 2.89 2.47
CA ARG A 70 -24.05 4.27 2.27
C ARG A 70 -23.05 5.30 2.80
N PHE A 71 -22.28 4.94 3.84
CA PHE A 71 -21.23 5.79 4.41
C PHE A 71 -19.83 5.55 3.83
N ASP A 72 -19.71 4.75 2.76
CA ASP A 72 -18.42 4.42 2.13
C ASP A 72 -17.60 5.65 1.71
N PHE A 73 -18.27 6.72 1.26
CA PHE A 73 -17.63 8.00 0.96
C PHE A 73 -16.90 8.61 2.18
N ILE A 74 -17.51 8.54 3.37
CA ILE A 74 -16.91 9.07 4.61
C ILE A 74 -15.69 8.24 5.00
N TRP A 75 -15.77 6.92 4.87
CA TRP A 75 -14.67 6.01 5.16
C TRP A 75 -13.48 6.25 4.23
N SER A 76 -13.75 6.35 2.94
CA SER A 76 -12.74 6.66 1.91
C SER A 76 -12.09 8.01 2.14
N LEU A 77 -12.86 9.04 2.49
CA LEU A 77 -12.34 10.36 2.83
C LEU A 77 -11.44 10.32 4.06
N ASN A 78 -11.80 9.54 5.09
CA ASN A 78 -10.98 9.38 6.30
C ASN A 78 -9.63 8.72 5.99
N TYR A 79 -9.61 7.70 5.14
CA TYR A 79 -8.35 7.08 4.71
C TYR A 79 -7.45 8.06 3.96
N PHE A 80 -8.03 8.87 3.08
CA PHE A 80 -7.27 9.91 2.40
C PHE A 80 -6.77 10.98 3.38
N ALA A 81 -7.61 11.40 4.33
CA ALA A 81 -7.23 12.33 5.38
C ALA A 81 -6.04 11.81 6.21
N LEU A 82 -6.01 10.52 6.58
CA LEU A 82 -4.89 9.90 7.30
C LEU A 82 -3.56 10.02 6.54
N ILE A 83 -3.58 9.88 5.21
CA ILE A 83 -2.37 10.02 4.38
C ILE A 83 -1.99 11.49 4.22
N VAL A 84 -2.97 12.36 4.01
CA VAL A 84 -2.74 13.81 3.86
C VAL A 84 -2.16 14.41 5.15
N LEU A 85 -2.58 13.94 6.32
CA LEU A 85 -2.01 14.37 7.60
C LEU A 85 -0.49 14.14 7.68
N ASN A 86 0.04 13.07 7.08
CA ASN A 86 1.49 12.84 7.04
C ASN A 86 2.27 13.97 6.33
N PHE A 87 1.66 14.66 5.37
CA PHE A 87 2.32 15.76 4.64
C PHE A 87 2.38 17.05 5.43
N PHE A 88 1.44 17.26 6.34
CA PHE A 88 1.36 18.48 7.14
C PHE A 88 1.94 18.31 8.55
N GLU A 89 2.28 17.10 8.95
CA GLU A 89 3.01 16.85 10.19
C GLU A 89 4.44 17.40 10.15
N LYS A 90 4.91 17.85 11.31
CA LYS A 90 6.32 18.24 11.46
C LYS A 90 7.19 16.98 11.36
N PRO A 91 8.22 16.98 10.50
CA PRO A 91 9.12 15.85 10.37
C PRO A 91 9.98 15.69 11.63
N LEU A 92 10.38 14.45 11.95
CA LEU A 92 11.10 14.14 13.20
C LEU A 92 12.45 14.89 13.33
N TRP A 93 13.12 15.20 12.23
CA TRP A 93 14.39 15.94 12.25
C TRP A 93 14.22 17.38 12.74
N CYS A 94 13.00 17.93 12.68
CA CYS A 94 12.70 19.25 13.24
C CYS A 94 12.53 19.26 14.77
N ALA A 95 12.50 18.10 15.43
CA ALA A 95 12.48 18.02 16.89
C ALA A 95 13.88 18.12 17.52
N GLY A 96 14.94 18.17 16.70
CA GLY A 96 16.31 18.40 17.16
C GLY A 96 16.65 19.87 17.41
N ASP A 97 17.85 20.13 17.92
CA ASP A 97 18.41 21.47 18.08
C ASP A 97 18.86 22.02 16.70
N PRO A 98 18.41 23.21 16.25
CA PRO A 98 17.58 24.19 16.95
C PRO A 98 16.08 23.84 16.97
N THR A 99 15.44 24.07 18.12
CA THR A 99 14.01 23.85 18.41
C THR A 99 13.04 24.53 17.44
N ASP A 100 13.56 25.45 16.62
CA ASP A 100 12.86 26.28 15.63
C ASP A 100 13.29 26.01 14.19
N ALA A 101 13.99 24.91 13.90
CA ALA A 101 14.41 24.57 12.54
C ALA A 101 13.23 24.54 11.54
N CYS A 102 12.04 24.13 12.00
CA CYS A 102 10.83 24.09 11.19
C CYS A 102 10.05 25.43 11.12
N SER A 103 10.41 26.43 11.92
CA SER A 103 9.83 27.79 11.86
C SER A 103 10.73 28.75 11.05
N ALA A 104 12.04 28.50 11.01
CA ALA A 104 13.03 29.29 10.26
C ALA A 104 13.10 28.94 8.75
N ARG A 105 12.04 29.27 7.99
CA ARG A 105 11.95 29.08 6.53
C ARG A 105 13.03 29.78 5.71
N ASP A 106 13.60 30.85 6.24
CA ASP A 106 14.63 31.62 5.56
C ASP A 106 16.02 30.97 5.65
N TYR A 107 16.23 30.05 6.60
CA TYR A 107 17.52 29.41 6.86
C TYR A 107 17.56 27.96 6.39
N TYR A 108 16.45 27.23 6.50
CA TYR A 108 16.37 25.82 6.11
C TYR A 108 15.54 25.62 4.84
N TYR A 109 15.98 24.70 3.98
CA TYR A 109 15.24 24.27 2.78
C TYR A 109 14.03 23.40 3.17
N LEU A 110 12.98 24.05 3.66
CA LEU A 110 11.74 23.43 4.09
C LEU A 110 10.76 23.28 2.91
N GLY A 111 9.79 22.38 3.07
CA GLY A 111 8.71 22.22 2.10
C GLY A 111 7.85 23.49 1.98
N GLN A 112 7.24 23.70 0.82
CA GLN A 112 6.39 24.88 0.57
C GLN A 112 5.10 24.87 1.40
N LEU A 113 4.61 23.68 1.80
CA LEU A 113 3.38 23.50 2.58
C LEU A 113 3.56 23.88 4.07
N PRO A 114 2.57 24.49 4.72
CA PRO A 114 2.63 24.82 6.15
C PRO A 114 2.61 23.57 7.03
N TYR A 115 3.36 23.57 8.13
CA TYR A 115 3.29 22.50 9.12
C TYR A 115 2.20 22.79 10.16
N LEU A 116 1.47 21.78 10.58
CA LEU A 116 0.51 21.90 11.68
C LEU A 116 1.24 22.12 13.01
N THR A 117 0.58 22.84 13.92
CA THR A 117 1.01 22.92 15.32
C THR A 117 0.73 21.58 16.02
N GLY A 118 1.43 21.32 17.14
CA GLY A 118 1.24 20.05 17.88
C GLY A 118 -0.20 19.85 18.36
N ALA A 119 -0.87 20.93 18.79
CA ALA A 119 -2.26 20.90 19.21
C ALA A 119 -3.22 20.64 18.05
N GLU A 120 -3.03 21.29 16.90
CA GLU A 120 -3.84 21.04 15.71
C GLU A 120 -3.68 19.60 15.21
N SER A 121 -2.43 19.10 15.13
CA SER A 121 -2.15 17.71 14.74
C SER A 121 -2.88 16.71 15.65
N LEU A 122 -2.82 16.92 16.96
CA LEU A 122 -3.51 16.07 17.95
C LEU A 122 -5.03 16.04 17.72
N ILE A 123 -5.65 17.18 17.41
CA ILE A 123 -7.09 17.27 17.14
C ILE A 123 -7.45 16.47 15.88
N TYR A 124 -6.76 16.71 14.76
CA TYR A 124 -7.07 16.00 13.51
C TYR A 124 -6.80 14.50 13.59
N GLU A 125 -5.72 14.10 14.26
CA GLU A 125 -5.43 12.69 14.50
C GLU A 125 -6.46 12.03 15.42
N GLY A 126 -6.90 12.72 16.47
CA GLY A 126 -7.97 12.25 17.34
C GLY A 126 -9.29 12.05 16.57
N ILE A 127 -9.68 13.02 15.76
CA ILE A 127 -10.90 12.93 14.94
C ILE A 127 -10.82 11.76 13.95
N THR A 128 -9.72 11.68 13.18
CA THR A 128 -9.54 10.61 12.19
C THR A 128 -9.45 9.23 12.85
N MET A 129 -8.85 9.11 14.04
CA MET A 129 -8.79 7.87 14.81
C MET A 129 -10.17 7.44 15.33
N ILE A 130 -11.01 8.38 15.78
CA ILE A 130 -12.40 8.07 16.18
C ILE A 130 -13.19 7.54 14.97
N ILE A 131 -13.13 8.22 13.83
CA ILE A 131 -13.80 7.77 12.60
C ILE A 131 -13.26 6.40 12.17
N LEU A 132 -11.95 6.18 12.29
CA LEU A 132 -11.30 4.90 11.97
C LEU A 132 -11.77 3.77 12.89
N ALA A 133 -11.88 4.04 14.19
CA ALA A 133 -12.37 3.08 15.17
C ALA A 133 -13.82 2.69 14.88
N ILE A 134 -14.69 3.67 14.59
CA ILE A 134 -16.08 3.39 14.19
C ILE A 134 -16.08 2.52 12.94
N HIS A 135 -15.33 2.90 11.90
CA HIS A 135 -15.25 2.11 10.67
C HIS A 135 -14.81 0.66 10.92
N LEU A 136 -13.80 0.44 11.76
CA LEU A 136 -13.25 -0.89 12.02
C LEU A 136 -14.18 -1.76 12.88
N PHE A 137 -14.89 -1.15 13.83
CA PHE A 137 -15.79 -1.89 14.71
C PHE A 137 -17.22 -2.02 14.15
N PHE A 138 -17.60 -1.26 13.12
CA PHE A 138 -18.91 -1.37 12.47
C PHE A 138 -19.19 -2.78 11.88
N PRO A 139 -18.21 -3.47 11.25
CA PRO A 139 -18.37 -4.86 10.79
C PRO A 139 -18.76 -5.87 11.87
N LEU A 140 -18.47 -5.64 13.16
CA LEU A 140 -18.93 -6.54 14.22
C LEU A 140 -20.46 -6.62 14.29
N ALA A 141 -21.16 -5.56 13.87
CA ALA A 141 -22.63 -5.50 13.92
C ALA A 141 -23.31 -6.38 12.86
N TYR A 142 -22.67 -6.64 11.71
CA TYR A 142 -23.26 -7.45 10.63
C TYR A 142 -22.53 -8.77 10.34
N GLU A 143 -21.23 -8.89 10.64
CA GLU A 143 -20.47 -10.17 10.48
C GLU A 143 -20.57 -11.06 11.72
N GLY A 144 -20.82 -10.47 12.90
CA GLY A 144 -20.80 -11.17 14.18
C GLY A 144 -19.39 -11.34 14.77
N GLN A 145 -19.33 -11.44 16.10
CA GLN A 145 -18.08 -11.40 16.87
C GLN A 145 -17.11 -12.54 16.51
N HIS A 146 -17.57 -13.79 16.54
CA HIS A 146 -16.70 -14.96 16.36
C HIS A 146 -16.03 -14.97 14.97
N ILE A 147 -16.80 -14.67 13.92
CA ILE A 147 -16.30 -14.65 12.53
C ILE A 147 -15.29 -13.51 12.36
N TYR A 148 -15.62 -12.31 12.88
CA TYR A 148 -14.75 -11.14 12.79
C TYR A 148 -13.35 -11.41 13.38
N TRP A 149 -13.27 -12.01 14.58
CA TRP A 149 -11.98 -12.29 15.24
C TRP A 149 -11.22 -13.48 14.65
N THR A 150 -11.90 -14.36 13.91
CA THR A 150 -11.24 -15.48 13.23
C THR A 150 -10.42 -14.97 12.03
N LYS A 151 -10.92 -13.97 11.31
CA LYS A 151 -10.26 -13.40 10.12
C LYS A 151 -8.93 -12.72 10.51
N PRO A 152 -7.78 -13.14 9.95
CA PRO A 152 -6.46 -12.59 10.32
C PRO A 152 -6.30 -11.12 9.91
N LEU A 153 -6.92 -10.71 8.80
CA LEU A 153 -6.88 -9.33 8.31
C LEU A 153 -7.56 -8.35 9.29
N ASN A 154 -8.71 -8.73 9.86
CA ASN A 154 -9.42 -7.92 10.84
C ASN A 154 -8.60 -7.81 12.15
N ARG A 155 -7.99 -8.91 12.59
CA ARG A 155 -7.05 -8.89 13.74
C ARG A 155 -5.87 -7.95 13.49
N LEU A 156 -5.25 -8.01 12.31
CA LEU A 156 -4.15 -7.12 11.95
C LEU A 156 -4.58 -5.65 11.98
N LYS A 157 -5.75 -5.31 11.42
CA LYS A 157 -6.29 -3.94 11.46
C LYS A 157 -6.50 -3.44 12.89
N VAL A 158 -7.03 -4.28 13.78
CA VAL A 158 -7.21 -3.93 15.20
C VAL A 158 -5.87 -3.71 15.90
N VAL A 159 -4.87 -4.55 15.62
CA VAL A 159 -3.50 -4.35 16.15
C VAL A 159 -2.91 -3.03 15.66
N CYS A 160 -3.03 -2.71 14.37
CA CYS A 160 -2.59 -1.41 13.84
C CYS A 160 -3.30 -0.23 14.50
N LEU A 161 -4.62 -0.32 14.72
CA LEU A 161 -5.39 0.71 15.43
C LEU A 161 -4.91 0.90 16.88
N LEU A 162 -4.64 -0.19 17.60
CA LEU A 162 -4.11 -0.13 18.96
C LEU A 162 -2.75 0.55 19.02
N ILE A 163 -1.85 0.23 18.09
CA ILE A 163 -0.53 0.90 18.03
C ILE A 163 -0.70 2.40 17.73
N LEU A 164 -1.59 2.78 16.82
CA LEU A 164 -1.91 4.20 16.55
C LEU A 164 -2.47 4.92 17.78
N ALA A 165 -3.35 4.26 18.55
CA ALA A 165 -3.90 4.83 19.77
C ALA A 165 -2.82 5.05 20.85
N ILE A 166 -1.89 4.09 20.99
CA ILE A 166 -0.75 4.21 21.91
C ILE A 166 0.18 5.36 21.48
N ASP A 167 0.53 5.45 20.19
CA ASP A 167 1.36 6.55 19.64
C ASP A 167 0.71 7.91 19.89
N LEU A 168 -0.62 8.04 19.69
CA LEU A 168 -1.36 9.27 19.96
C LEU A 168 -1.33 9.65 21.45
N VAL A 169 -1.48 8.68 22.35
CA VAL A 169 -1.41 8.94 23.80
C VAL A 169 0.00 9.39 24.21
N ILE A 170 1.05 8.75 23.68
CA ILE A 170 2.44 9.16 23.92
C ILE A 170 2.69 10.57 23.37
N PHE A 171 2.14 10.90 22.20
CA PHE A 171 2.23 12.24 21.62
C PHE A 171 1.50 13.27 22.49
N ALA A 172 0.30 12.97 22.96
CA ALA A 172 -0.47 13.85 23.84
C ALA A 172 0.27 14.13 25.16
N THR A 173 0.91 13.13 25.76
CA THR A 173 1.67 13.30 27.01
C THR A 173 2.97 14.08 26.80
N SER A 174 3.58 14.03 25.61
CA SER A 174 4.79 14.79 25.29
C SER A 174 4.55 16.29 25.06
N ILE A 175 3.35 16.68 24.64
CA ILE A 175 2.97 18.10 24.51
C ILE A 175 2.74 18.71 25.91
N SER A 176 2.37 17.88 26.89
CA SER A 176 2.18 18.32 28.27
C SER A 176 3.54 18.55 28.95
N PRO A 177 3.75 19.67 29.66
CA PRO A 177 5.05 20.07 30.23
C PRO A 177 5.56 19.20 31.40
N VAL A 178 5.01 18.00 31.60
CA VAL A 178 5.19 17.22 32.84
C VAL A 178 5.96 15.90 32.66
N ALA A 179 6.20 15.39 31.44
CA ALA A 179 6.65 14.00 31.33
C ALA A 179 7.85 13.69 30.40
N PHE A 180 8.01 14.26 29.20
CA PHE A 180 9.08 13.82 28.29
C PHE A 180 9.59 14.95 27.38
N ASP A 181 10.87 15.34 27.52
CA ASP A 181 11.51 16.42 26.75
C ASP A 181 11.83 16.06 25.28
N SER A 182 11.64 14.81 24.86
CA SER A 182 11.83 14.43 23.46
C SER A 182 11.11 13.11 23.12
N LEU A 183 10.33 13.09 22.02
CA LEU A 183 9.93 11.84 21.37
C LEU A 183 11.04 11.41 20.40
N PRO A 184 11.73 10.28 20.64
CA PRO A 184 12.80 9.84 19.75
C PRO A 184 12.28 9.28 18.43
N PHE A 185 11.05 8.77 18.37
CA PHE A 185 10.49 8.14 17.17
C PHE A 185 8.97 8.14 17.18
N ARG A 186 8.36 8.51 16.05
CA ARG A 186 6.91 8.48 15.81
C ARG A 186 6.58 7.38 14.80
N VAL A 187 5.79 6.40 15.20
CA VAL A 187 5.44 5.22 14.36
C VAL A 187 4.19 5.49 13.52
N ALA A 188 3.34 6.43 13.96
CA ALA A 188 2.05 6.70 13.33
C ALA A 188 2.08 6.90 11.81
N PRO A 189 3.00 7.68 11.20
CA PRO A 189 3.00 7.90 9.76
C PRO A 189 3.10 6.62 8.93
N TYR A 190 3.93 5.66 9.38
CA TYR A 190 4.13 4.37 8.72
C TYR A 190 2.88 3.49 8.81
N ILE A 191 2.28 3.43 10.01
CA ILE A 191 1.09 2.60 10.24
C ILE A 191 -0.11 3.13 9.46
N ARG A 192 -0.24 4.45 9.27
CA ARG A 192 -1.28 5.04 8.42
C ARG A 192 -1.19 4.56 6.96
N VAL A 193 0.02 4.50 6.40
CA VAL A 193 0.25 3.97 5.04
C VAL A 193 -0.11 2.48 4.97
N VAL A 194 0.34 1.70 5.96
CA VAL A 194 -0.02 0.27 6.04
C VAL A 194 -1.54 0.10 6.15
N PHE A 195 -2.21 0.89 6.98
CA PHE A 195 -3.65 0.83 7.16
C PHE A 195 -4.39 1.18 5.86
N PHE A 196 -3.98 2.23 5.14
CA PHE A 196 -4.53 2.60 3.84
C PHE A 196 -4.46 1.43 2.84
N VAL A 197 -3.29 0.81 2.75
CA VAL A 197 -3.03 -0.36 1.89
C VAL A 197 -3.90 -1.57 2.26
N LEU A 198 -4.09 -1.85 3.56
CA LEU A 198 -4.88 -2.99 4.03
C LEU A 198 -6.39 -2.86 3.77
N ASN A 199 -6.91 -1.65 3.60
CA ASN A 199 -8.34 -1.41 3.38
C ASN A 199 -8.72 -1.45 1.89
N ILE A 200 -7.84 -0.99 1.00
CA ILE A 200 -8.12 -1.02 -0.44
C ILE A 200 -7.87 -2.43 -0.98
N ARG A 201 -8.93 -3.10 -1.43
CA ARG A 201 -8.88 -4.46 -1.99
C ARG A 201 -7.87 -4.58 -3.13
N GLU A 202 -7.85 -3.62 -4.05
CA GLU A 202 -6.93 -3.62 -5.21
C GLU A 202 -5.45 -3.54 -4.79
N LEU A 203 -5.13 -2.74 -3.77
CA LEU A 203 -3.76 -2.65 -3.25
C LEU A 203 -3.35 -3.92 -2.52
N ARG A 204 -4.25 -4.50 -1.72
CA ARG A 204 -4.00 -5.79 -1.07
C ARG A 204 -3.75 -6.89 -2.09
N ASN A 205 -4.58 -6.96 -3.12
CA ASN A 205 -4.42 -7.91 -4.22
C ASN A 205 -3.06 -7.73 -4.92
N SER A 206 -2.67 -6.48 -5.19
CA SER A 206 -1.37 -6.15 -5.76
C SER A 206 -0.19 -6.61 -4.87
N ILE A 207 -0.32 -6.51 -3.54
CA ILE A 207 0.69 -7.00 -2.59
C ILE A 207 0.74 -8.52 -2.55
N VAL A 208 -0.40 -9.19 -2.64
CA VAL A 208 -0.44 -10.66 -2.72
C VAL A 208 0.30 -11.12 -3.97
N VAL A 209 0.04 -10.50 -5.13
CA VAL A 209 0.74 -10.76 -6.39
C VAL A 209 2.25 -10.51 -6.24
N LEU A 210 2.65 -9.37 -5.66
CA LEU A 210 4.06 -9.06 -5.43
C LEU A 210 4.75 -10.08 -4.50
N THR A 211 4.05 -10.52 -3.46
CA THR A 211 4.57 -11.50 -2.50
C THR A 211 4.69 -12.90 -3.14
N GLY A 212 3.74 -13.28 -4.01
CA GLY A 212 3.80 -14.54 -4.76
C GLY A 212 5.03 -14.62 -5.67
N MET A 213 5.34 -13.52 -6.38
CA MET A 213 6.53 -13.43 -7.23
C MET A 213 7.86 -13.26 -6.48
N LEU A 214 7.84 -12.98 -5.17
CA LEU A 214 9.05 -12.62 -4.44
C LEU A 214 10.11 -13.73 -4.49
N GLY A 215 9.68 -14.99 -4.46
CA GLY A 215 10.59 -16.15 -4.54
C GLY A 215 11.37 -16.21 -5.85
N THR A 216 10.69 -16.09 -6.99
CA THR A 216 11.34 -16.10 -8.31
C THR A 216 12.20 -14.85 -8.51
N TYR A 217 11.74 -13.70 -8.02
CA TYR A 217 12.49 -12.44 -8.03
C TYR A 217 13.81 -12.54 -7.26
N LEU A 218 13.82 -13.15 -6.07
CA LEU A 218 15.05 -13.35 -5.29
C LEU A 218 16.07 -14.25 -6.00
N ASN A 219 15.60 -15.27 -6.72
CA ASN A 219 16.49 -16.15 -7.50
C ASN A 219 17.18 -15.41 -8.65
N ILE A 220 16.44 -14.60 -9.41
CA ILE A 220 17.05 -13.83 -10.51
C ILE A 220 17.92 -12.67 -9.98
N LEU A 221 17.56 -12.10 -8.83
CA LEU A 221 18.39 -11.12 -8.14
C LEU A 221 19.73 -11.73 -7.68
N ALA A 222 19.74 -12.98 -7.23
CA ALA A 222 20.97 -13.70 -6.89
C ALA A 222 21.87 -13.90 -8.14
N LEU A 223 21.29 -14.17 -9.31
CA LEU A 223 22.03 -14.24 -10.57
C LEU A 223 22.63 -12.87 -10.96
N LEU A 224 21.88 -11.78 -10.81
CA LEU A 224 22.39 -10.42 -11.03
C LEU A 224 23.55 -10.11 -10.09
N LEU A 225 23.40 -10.45 -8.80
CA LEU A 225 24.43 -10.23 -7.79
C LEU A 225 25.70 -11.04 -8.14
N LEU A 226 25.56 -12.29 -8.57
CA LEU A 226 26.68 -13.10 -9.06
C LEU A 226 27.37 -12.44 -10.27
N PHE A 227 26.60 -11.96 -11.24
CA PHE A 227 27.13 -11.24 -12.40
C PHE A 227 27.91 -9.98 -11.99
N LEU A 228 27.36 -9.17 -11.07
CA LEU A 228 28.00 -7.97 -10.57
C LEU A 228 29.29 -8.30 -9.80
N LEU A 229 29.26 -9.29 -8.91
CA LEU A 229 30.45 -9.70 -8.16
C LEU A 229 31.58 -10.17 -9.08
N PHE A 230 31.25 -11.01 -10.06
CA PHE A 230 32.21 -11.56 -11.01
C PHE A 230 32.79 -10.47 -11.94
N SER A 231 31.93 -9.67 -12.57
CA SER A 231 32.36 -8.59 -13.47
C SER A 231 33.17 -7.52 -12.76
N SER A 232 32.81 -7.18 -11.52
CA SER A 232 33.57 -6.24 -10.68
C SER A 232 34.94 -6.79 -10.29
N TRP A 233 35.05 -8.10 -10.07
CA TRP A 233 36.33 -8.74 -9.75
C TRP A 233 37.26 -8.71 -10.97
N VAL A 234 36.74 -9.03 -12.16
CA VAL A 234 37.49 -8.91 -13.40
C VAL A 234 37.93 -7.46 -13.65
N ALA A 235 37.03 -6.49 -13.46
CA ALA A 235 37.37 -5.07 -13.60
C ALA A 235 38.49 -4.66 -12.62
N TYR A 236 38.37 -5.05 -11.34
CA TYR A 236 39.34 -4.72 -10.31
C TYR A 236 40.75 -5.23 -10.67
N VAL A 237 40.88 -6.52 -11.01
CA VAL A 237 42.17 -7.12 -11.39
C VAL A 237 42.70 -6.54 -12.69
N MET A 238 41.84 -6.25 -13.67
CA MET A 238 42.25 -5.70 -14.96
C MET A 238 42.84 -4.28 -14.85
N PHE A 239 42.35 -3.49 -13.90
CA PHE A 239 42.70 -2.07 -13.77
C PHE A 239 43.56 -1.74 -12.55
N GLU A 240 43.97 -2.74 -11.76
CA GLU A 240 44.75 -2.60 -10.51
C GLU A 240 45.97 -1.68 -10.66
N ASP A 241 46.79 -1.91 -11.69
CA ASP A 241 48.02 -1.14 -11.94
C ASP A 241 47.82 0.14 -12.78
N THR A 242 46.58 0.48 -13.12
CA THR A 242 46.27 1.65 -13.98
C THR A 242 45.90 2.89 -13.16
N LYS A 243 45.84 4.08 -13.79
CA LYS A 243 45.33 5.28 -13.09
C LYS A 243 43.87 5.10 -12.63
N GLN A 244 43.07 4.29 -13.33
CA GLN A 244 41.68 4.01 -12.94
C GLN A 244 41.62 3.19 -11.64
N GLY A 245 42.54 2.24 -11.45
CA GLY A 245 42.76 1.52 -10.19
C GLY A 245 43.00 2.45 -9.00
N LYS A 246 43.69 3.57 -9.23
CA LYS A 246 44.06 4.52 -8.18
C LYS A 246 42.99 5.56 -7.86
N THR A 247 42.07 5.86 -8.78
CA THR A 247 41.06 6.91 -8.59
C THR A 247 39.67 6.34 -8.31
N GLU A 248 39.21 5.39 -9.13
CA GLU A 248 37.82 4.88 -9.08
C GLU A 248 37.75 3.46 -8.49
N PHE A 249 38.75 2.62 -8.77
CA PHE A 249 38.79 1.20 -8.38
C PHE A 249 39.77 0.93 -7.24
N THR A 250 39.78 1.81 -6.23
CA THR A 250 40.72 1.80 -5.09
C THR A 250 40.65 0.53 -4.23
N SER A 251 39.50 -0.13 -4.23
CA SER A 251 39.26 -1.40 -3.55
C SER A 251 38.21 -2.20 -4.32
N TYR A 252 38.09 -3.49 -4.03
CA TYR A 252 37.03 -4.32 -4.62
C TYR A 252 35.63 -3.75 -4.32
N GLY A 253 35.38 -3.27 -3.10
CA GLY A 253 34.10 -2.65 -2.72
C GLY A 253 33.79 -1.37 -3.49
N ALA A 254 34.79 -0.50 -3.69
CA ALA A 254 34.65 0.70 -4.52
C ALA A 254 34.38 0.33 -5.99
N THR A 255 35.09 -0.67 -6.51
CA THR A 255 34.89 -1.18 -7.88
C THR A 255 33.49 -1.74 -8.07
N LEU A 256 33.01 -2.53 -7.11
CA LEU A 256 31.65 -3.09 -7.12
C LEU A 256 30.60 -1.98 -7.14
N TYR A 257 30.75 -0.95 -6.32
CA TYR A 257 29.85 0.21 -6.34
C TYR A 257 29.86 0.91 -7.70
N GLN A 258 31.05 1.19 -8.26
CA GLN A 258 31.17 1.85 -9.56
C GLN A 258 30.61 1.02 -10.71
N MET A 259 30.78 -0.31 -10.68
CA MET A 259 30.17 -1.23 -11.64
C MET A 259 28.66 -1.35 -11.45
N PHE A 260 28.15 -1.34 -10.23
CA PHE A 260 26.72 -1.30 -9.97
C PHE A 260 26.07 0.00 -10.50
N VAL A 261 26.71 1.16 -10.34
CA VAL A 261 26.22 2.42 -10.93
C VAL A 261 26.35 2.40 -12.47
N LEU A 262 27.37 1.72 -13.00
CA LEU A 262 27.50 1.53 -14.46
C LEU A 262 26.45 0.58 -15.03
N TYR A 263 26.02 -0.43 -14.26
CA TYR A 263 24.89 -1.30 -14.62
C TYR A 263 23.61 -0.49 -14.85
N THR A 264 23.37 0.55 -14.04
CA THR A 264 22.23 1.47 -14.24
C THR A 264 22.52 2.56 -15.28
N THR A 265 23.70 2.56 -15.89
CA THR A 265 24.20 3.55 -16.87
C THR A 265 24.25 4.99 -16.38
N SER A 266 24.11 5.23 -15.07
CA SER A 266 24.02 6.58 -14.51
C SER A 266 25.33 7.37 -14.56
N ASN A 267 26.47 6.66 -14.56
CA ASN A 267 27.83 7.23 -14.58
C ASN A 267 28.56 6.99 -15.92
N ASN A 268 27.84 6.69 -17.00
CA ASN A 268 28.42 6.54 -18.34
C ASN A 268 28.41 7.90 -19.07
N PRO A 269 29.55 8.43 -19.59
CA PRO A 269 30.87 7.80 -19.75
C PRO A 269 31.89 8.07 -18.63
N ASP A 270 31.52 8.79 -17.59
CA ASP A 270 32.44 9.36 -16.60
C ASP A 270 33.31 8.31 -15.89
N VAL A 271 32.75 7.16 -15.53
CA VAL A 271 33.45 6.13 -14.72
C VAL A 271 34.64 5.49 -15.44
N TRP A 272 34.61 5.40 -16.77
CA TRP A 272 35.67 4.75 -17.57
C TRP A 272 36.49 5.72 -18.42
N LEU A 273 36.17 7.01 -18.36
CA LEU A 273 36.89 8.05 -19.08
C LEU A 273 38.38 8.10 -18.71
N ALA A 274 38.71 7.84 -17.45
CA ALA A 274 40.10 7.82 -16.97
C ALA A 274 40.93 6.73 -17.64
N ALA A 275 40.41 5.50 -17.79
CA ALA A 275 41.11 4.45 -18.52
C ALA A 275 41.12 4.69 -20.03
N TYR A 276 40.03 5.20 -20.59
CA TYR A 276 39.99 5.52 -22.03
C TYR A 276 41.08 6.52 -22.43
N LYS A 277 41.34 7.52 -21.57
CA LYS A 277 42.44 8.48 -21.76
C LYS A 277 43.83 7.85 -21.75
N ILE A 278 44.01 6.69 -21.09
CA ILE A 278 45.28 5.94 -21.08
C ILE A 278 45.40 5.10 -22.34
N SER A 279 44.36 4.34 -22.67
CA SER A 279 44.32 3.51 -23.88
C SER A 279 42.89 3.34 -24.37
N ARG A 280 42.71 3.51 -25.68
CA ARG A 280 41.41 3.31 -26.34
C ARG A 280 40.91 1.88 -26.23
N TRP A 281 41.80 0.90 -26.07
CA TRP A 281 41.42 -0.51 -25.97
C TRP A 281 40.63 -0.81 -24.69
N TYR A 282 40.81 -0.03 -23.63
CA TYR A 282 40.07 -0.23 -22.38
C TYR A 282 38.58 0.04 -22.50
N SER A 283 38.11 0.84 -23.49
CA SER A 283 36.67 1.01 -23.69
C SER A 283 35.97 -0.28 -24.12
N LEU A 284 36.68 -1.24 -24.73
CA LEU A 284 36.07 -2.50 -25.14
C LEU A 284 35.53 -3.30 -23.94
N PHE A 285 36.22 -3.26 -22.79
CA PHE A 285 35.74 -3.89 -21.56
C PHE A 285 34.40 -3.29 -21.13
N PHE A 286 34.31 -1.96 -21.06
CA PHE A 286 33.10 -1.27 -20.61
C PHE A 286 31.95 -1.40 -21.63
N ILE A 287 32.25 -1.37 -22.93
CA ILE A 287 31.24 -1.62 -23.98
C ILE A 287 30.68 -3.04 -23.86
N LEU A 288 31.55 -4.04 -23.70
CA LEU A 288 31.13 -5.44 -23.52
C LEU A 288 30.34 -5.61 -22.22
N TYR A 289 30.79 -4.98 -21.14
CA TYR A 289 30.09 -4.98 -19.86
C TYR A 289 28.70 -4.39 -20.00
N ILE A 290 28.55 -3.18 -20.54
CA ILE A 290 27.24 -2.53 -20.75
C ILE A 290 26.35 -3.40 -21.65
N LEU A 291 26.92 -3.97 -22.71
CA LEU A 291 26.17 -4.82 -23.64
C LEU A 291 25.57 -6.02 -22.92
N LEU A 292 26.37 -6.75 -22.13
CA LEU A 292 25.90 -7.91 -21.38
C LEU A 292 24.98 -7.49 -20.22
N ALA A 293 25.36 -6.48 -19.45
CA ALA A 293 24.68 -6.09 -18.23
C ALA A 293 23.30 -5.48 -18.54
N VAL A 294 23.23 -4.52 -19.45
CA VAL A 294 22.00 -3.79 -19.76
C VAL A 294 21.12 -4.55 -20.74
N TYR A 295 21.68 -5.04 -21.86
CA TYR A 295 20.84 -5.65 -22.89
C TYR A 295 20.56 -7.13 -22.68
N PHE A 296 21.44 -7.89 -22.02
CA PHE A 296 21.16 -9.29 -21.71
C PHE A 296 20.57 -9.45 -20.32
N VAL A 297 21.30 -9.04 -19.27
CA VAL A 297 20.90 -9.33 -17.88
C VAL A 297 19.63 -8.57 -17.50
N THR A 298 19.51 -7.26 -17.77
CA THR A 298 18.29 -6.50 -17.43
C THR A 298 17.05 -7.00 -18.20
N ASN A 299 17.19 -7.32 -19.48
CA ASN A 299 16.07 -7.86 -20.27
C ASN A 299 15.66 -9.27 -19.80
N LEU A 300 16.62 -10.10 -19.40
CA LEU A 300 16.32 -11.40 -18.78
C LEU A 300 15.55 -11.22 -17.46
N ILE A 301 15.99 -10.30 -16.59
CA ILE A 301 15.29 -9.98 -15.34
C ILE A 301 13.86 -9.55 -15.63
N LEU A 302 13.67 -8.62 -16.58
CA LEU A 302 12.35 -8.15 -16.97
C LEU A 302 11.46 -9.30 -17.46
N ALA A 303 12.00 -10.20 -18.29
CA ALA A 303 11.26 -11.35 -18.79
C ALA A 303 10.80 -12.31 -17.67
N VAL A 304 11.69 -12.63 -16.72
CA VAL A 304 11.38 -13.51 -15.59
C VAL A 304 10.34 -12.88 -14.65
N VAL A 305 10.47 -11.58 -14.37
CA VAL A 305 9.50 -10.84 -13.55
C VAL A 305 8.14 -10.79 -14.25
N TYR A 306 8.12 -10.55 -15.57
CA TYR A 306 6.89 -10.50 -16.34
C TYR A 306 6.16 -11.85 -16.38
N ASP A 307 6.89 -12.95 -16.57
CA ASP A 307 6.31 -14.30 -16.56
C ASP A 307 5.72 -14.65 -15.19
N SER A 308 6.47 -14.37 -14.12
CA SER A 308 6.00 -14.55 -12.73
C SER A 308 4.75 -13.70 -12.45
N PHE A 309 4.74 -12.44 -12.90
CA PHE A 309 3.61 -11.52 -12.73
C PHE A 309 2.36 -12.03 -13.42
N LYS A 310 2.50 -12.49 -14.65
CA LYS A 310 1.39 -13.05 -15.42
C LYS A 310 0.81 -14.29 -14.73
N GLY A 311 1.65 -15.15 -14.17
CA GLY A 311 1.23 -16.33 -13.40
C GLY A 311 0.43 -15.98 -12.15
N GLU A 312 0.93 -15.04 -11.34
CA GLU A 312 0.26 -14.61 -10.11
C GLU A 312 -1.05 -13.85 -10.36
N VAL A 313 -1.09 -12.98 -11.38
CA VAL A 313 -2.34 -12.28 -11.78
C VAL A 313 -3.39 -13.27 -12.29
N GLY A 314 -2.99 -14.29 -13.05
CA GLY A 314 -3.91 -15.34 -13.50
C GLY A 314 -4.50 -16.14 -12.32
N SER A 315 -3.66 -16.51 -11.35
CA SER A 315 -4.09 -17.19 -10.12
C SER A 315 -5.04 -16.34 -9.29
N LEU A 316 -4.79 -15.03 -9.16
CA LEU A 316 -5.65 -14.10 -8.47
C LEU A 316 -7.04 -14.01 -9.12
N PHE A 317 -7.11 -13.96 -10.47
CA PHE A 317 -8.38 -13.92 -11.19
C PHE A 317 -9.21 -15.17 -10.89
N ILE A 318 -8.61 -16.36 -10.96
CA ILE A 318 -9.27 -17.63 -10.64
C ILE A 318 -9.78 -17.63 -9.19
N TYR A 319 -8.96 -17.20 -8.24
CA TYR A 319 -9.34 -17.17 -6.82
C TYR A 319 -10.52 -16.21 -6.57
N CYS A 320 -10.56 -15.09 -7.30
CA CYS A 320 -11.64 -14.11 -7.19
C CYS A 320 -12.95 -14.58 -7.85
N THR A 321 -12.89 -15.39 -8.92
CA THR A 321 -14.08 -16.00 -9.53
C THR A 321 -14.59 -17.24 -8.81
N THR A 322 -13.74 -17.98 -8.10
CA THR A 322 -14.14 -19.19 -7.37
C THR A 322 -14.71 -18.89 -5.98
N PHE A 323 -14.37 -17.74 -5.40
CA PHE A 323 -14.86 -17.26 -4.09
C PHE A 323 -15.84 -16.08 -4.21
N MET A 324 -16.57 -15.99 -5.31
CA MET A 324 -17.70 -15.07 -5.51
C MET A 324 -18.96 -15.88 -5.80
#